data_AF-A0A074YQP6-F1
#
_entry.id   AF-A0A074YQP6-F1
#
_cell.length_a   1.000
_cell.length_b   1.000
_cell.length_c   1.000
_cell.angle_alpha   90.00
_cell.angle_beta   90.00
_cell.angle_gamma   90.00
#
_symmetry.space_group_name_H-M   'P 1'
#
loop_
_entity.id
_entity.type
_entity.pdbx_description
1 polymer ?
#
loop_
_entity_poly.entity_id
_entity_poly.type
_entity_poly.pdbx_seq_one_letter_code
_entity_poly.pdbx_strand_id
1 'polypeptide(L)'
;MVQKKLTEHLLAYNTDAFQSATTNPWLRLAGTSQLPTQSLLAWLTQDRLYIFSYIPFMGNMLSKASFPSSSSRQKSLEWRVADCFINALTNVRRELGMFEDILRKHFNWKEGGETATKETRAYQDMFAGAGAANQSILVGMTALWATEKCYLEAWKYALSFKDEVPEERKSHVLHTTLIPNWTCDEFEEFVLCIGELLDELAEDIPADSKEWVKCEEVWQQVLWAEENFWPKVK
;
A
#
# COMPACT_ATOMS: atom_id res chain seq x y z
N MET A 1 22.24 13.01 -20.40
CA MET A 1 22.10 12.66 -18.98
C MET A 1 21.02 11.60 -18.93
N VAL A 2 21.30 10.41 -18.37
CA VAL A 2 20.27 9.37 -18.21
C VAL A 2 19.24 9.91 -17.23
N GLN A 3 17.97 9.92 -17.62
CA GLN A 3 16.90 10.35 -16.75
C GLN A 3 16.83 9.41 -15.55
N LYS A 4 16.79 9.97 -14.33
CA LYS A 4 16.65 9.18 -13.11
C LYS A 4 15.28 8.48 -13.11
N LYS A 5 15.25 7.21 -12.73
CA LYS A 5 14.00 6.45 -12.53
C LYS A 5 13.06 7.17 -11.57
N LEU A 6 11.76 7.13 -11.85
CA LEU A 6 10.76 7.87 -11.05
C LEU A 6 10.74 7.33 -9.61
N THR A 7 10.79 6.01 -9.41
CA THR A 7 10.82 5.39 -8.08
C THR A 7 12.01 5.88 -7.24
N GLU A 8 13.20 5.89 -7.83
CA GLU A 8 14.43 6.38 -7.19
C GLU A 8 14.38 7.89 -6.90
N HIS A 9 13.69 8.64 -7.76
CA HIS A 9 13.44 10.07 -7.53
C HIS A 9 12.52 10.29 -6.33
N LEU A 10 11.36 9.64 -6.29
CA LEU A 10 10.37 9.80 -5.21
C LEU A 10 10.98 9.45 -3.84
N LEU A 11 11.73 8.34 -3.74
CA LEU A 11 12.41 7.96 -2.49
C LEU A 11 13.45 9.00 -2.03
N ALA A 12 14.16 9.62 -2.98
CA ALA A 12 15.14 10.66 -2.68
C ALA A 12 14.50 12.03 -2.41
N TYR A 13 13.30 12.27 -2.93
CA TYR A 13 12.58 13.54 -2.80
C TYR A 13 12.19 13.82 -1.35
N ASN A 14 11.77 12.78 -0.60
CA ASN A 14 11.25 12.90 0.76
C ASN A 14 11.75 11.79 1.69
N THR A 15 13.07 11.62 1.81
CA THR A 15 13.65 10.52 2.58
C THR A 15 13.23 10.53 4.06
N ASP A 16 13.23 11.68 4.72
CA ASP A 16 12.86 11.78 6.14
C ASP A 16 11.38 11.44 6.37
N ALA A 17 10.50 11.92 5.49
CA ALA A 17 9.07 11.61 5.59
C ALA A 17 8.79 10.13 5.29
N PHE A 18 9.52 9.51 4.36
CA PHE A 18 9.44 8.08 4.11
C PHE A 18 9.89 7.26 5.33
N GLN A 19 10.98 7.68 5.99
CA GLN A 19 11.40 7.04 7.23
C GLN A 19 10.34 7.18 8.32
N SER A 20 9.74 8.37 8.49
CA SER A 20 8.68 8.60 9.50
C SER A 20 7.45 7.73 9.23
N ALA A 21 7.02 7.66 7.98
CA ALA A 21 5.89 6.86 7.52
C ALA A 21 6.05 5.35 7.80
N THR A 22 7.29 4.84 7.74
CA THR A 22 7.57 3.39 7.75
C THR A 22 8.17 2.88 9.06
N THR A 23 8.55 3.75 10.01
CA THR A 23 9.20 3.36 11.28
C THR A 23 8.40 3.73 12.53
N ASN A 24 7.07 3.82 12.39
CA ASN A 24 6.16 4.24 13.46
C ASN A 24 6.31 3.39 14.75
N PRO A 25 6.26 4.00 15.96
CA PRO A 25 6.31 3.27 17.22
C PRO A 25 5.28 2.14 17.37
N TRP A 26 4.11 2.26 16.74
CA TRP A 26 3.09 1.21 16.70
C TRP A 26 3.64 -0.08 16.07
N LEU A 27 4.41 0.04 14.97
CA LEU A 27 5.01 -1.10 14.26
C LEU A 27 6.07 -1.79 15.10
N ARG A 28 6.84 -1.03 15.88
CA ARG A 28 7.79 -1.61 16.84
C ARG A 28 7.07 -2.46 17.88
N LEU A 29 6.00 -1.93 18.48
CA LEU A 29 5.22 -2.70 19.47
C LEU A 29 4.54 -3.93 18.84
N ALA A 30 4.11 -3.83 17.57
CA ALA A 30 3.59 -4.97 16.83
C ALA A 30 4.70 -6.03 16.62
N GLY A 31 5.88 -5.60 16.20
CA GLY A 31 7.06 -6.45 15.97
C GLY A 31 7.58 -7.16 17.22
N THR A 32 7.50 -6.51 18.39
CA THR A 32 7.90 -7.10 19.69
C THR A 32 6.75 -7.82 20.41
N SER A 33 5.56 -7.92 19.80
CA SER A 33 4.34 -8.50 20.42
C SER A 33 3.87 -7.81 21.69
N GLN A 34 4.14 -6.51 21.83
CA GLN A 34 3.77 -5.68 22.99
C GLN A 34 2.58 -4.74 22.70
N LEU A 35 2.03 -4.79 21.49
CA LEU A 35 0.94 -3.93 21.09
C LEU A 35 -0.35 -4.22 21.89
N PRO A 36 -1.01 -3.19 22.47
CA PRO A 36 -2.28 -3.38 23.16
C PRO A 36 -3.37 -3.89 22.21
N THR A 37 -4.19 -4.83 22.68
CA THR A 37 -5.29 -5.44 21.90
C THR A 37 -6.23 -4.39 21.28
N GLN A 38 -6.55 -3.33 22.02
CA GLN A 38 -7.42 -2.26 21.49
C GLN A 38 -6.74 -1.43 20.40
N SER A 39 -5.42 -1.27 20.45
CA SER A 39 -4.67 -0.58 19.40
C SER A 39 -4.64 -1.41 18.11
N LEU A 40 -4.47 -2.74 18.24
CA LEU A 40 -4.56 -3.66 17.12
C LEU A 40 -5.95 -3.66 16.49
N LEU A 41 -7.01 -3.72 17.30
CA LEU A 41 -8.39 -3.66 16.83
C LEU A 41 -8.71 -2.33 16.13
N ALA A 42 -8.23 -1.21 16.68
CA ALA A 42 -8.41 0.11 16.06
C ALA A 42 -7.77 0.17 14.66
N TRP A 43 -6.57 -0.38 14.49
CA TRP A 43 -5.94 -0.46 13.18
C TRP A 43 -6.70 -1.44 12.24
N LEU A 44 -6.99 -2.68 12.67
CA LEU A 44 -7.71 -3.68 11.85
C LEU A 44 -9.03 -3.14 11.27
N THR A 45 -9.79 -2.39 12.08
CA THR A 45 -11.07 -1.82 11.65
C THR A 45 -10.90 -0.69 10.63
N GLN A 46 -9.85 0.13 10.76
CA GLN A 46 -9.57 1.21 9.81
C GLN A 46 -8.96 0.69 8.51
N ASP A 47 -8.05 -0.27 8.58
CA ASP A 47 -7.42 -0.91 7.41
C ASP A 47 -8.45 -1.66 6.56
N ARG A 48 -9.42 -2.33 7.21
CA ARG A 48 -10.61 -2.86 6.53
C ARG A 48 -11.39 -1.77 5.77
N LEU A 49 -11.60 -0.60 6.37
CA LEU A 49 -12.33 0.50 5.72
C LEU A 49 -11.56 1.15 4.58
N TYR A 50 -10.23 1.15 4.69
CA TYR A 50 -9.32 1.59 3.64
C TYR A 50 -9.44 0.71 2.38
N ILE A 51 -9.50 -0.63 2.53
CA ILE A 51 -9.65 -1.57 1.41
C ILE A 51 -10.89 -1.29 0.55
N PHE A 52 -12.00 -0.83 1.14
CA PHE A 52 -13.21 -0.48 0.38
C PHE A 52 -13.00 0.66 -0.62
N SER A 53 -11.96 1.49 -0.45
CA SER A 53 -11.57 2.49 -1.46
C SER A 53 -10.53 2.01 -2.45
N TYR A 54 -9.69 1.05 -2.05
CA TYR A 54 -8.72 0.42 -2.94
C TYR A 54 -9.43 -0.32 -4.10
N ILE A 55 -10.48 -1.08 -3.79
CA ILE A 55 -11.25 -1.85 -4.80
C ILE A 55 -11.78 -0.97 -5.95
N PRO A 56 -12.57 0.09 -5.70
CA PRO A 56 -13.04 0.97 -6.78
C PRO A 56 -11.90 1.75 -7.44
N PHE A 57 -10.84 2.10 -6.72
CA PHE A 57 -9.64 2.67 -7.31
C PHE A 57 -9.03 1.76 -8.36
N MET A 58 -8.81 0.47 -8.06
CA MET A 58 -8.34 -0.50 -9.05
C MET A 58 -9.31 -0.68 -10.21
N GLY A 59 -10.61 -0.66 -9.96
CA GLY A 59 -11.63 -0.69 -11.02
C GLY A 59 -11.48 0.49 -12.00
N ASN A 60 -11.25 1.69 -11.47
CA ASN A 60 -10.98 2.88 -12.29
C ASN A 60 -9.65 2.77 -13.04
N MET A 61 -8.59 2.25 -12.42
CA MET A 61 -7.31 2.02 -13.08
C MET A 61 -7.42 1.03 -14.25
N LEU A 62 -8.13 -0.09 -14.05
CA LEU A 62 -8.40 -1.07 -15.09
C LEU A 62 -9.21 -0.49 -16.26
N SER A 63 -10.17 0.39 -15.98
CA SER A 63 -10.95 1.06 -17.02
C SER A 63 -10.12 1.95 -17.96
N LYS A 64 -8.93 2.37 -17.53
CA LYS A 64 -8.00 3.18 -18.32
C LYS A 64 -7.06 2.33 -19.17
N ALA A 65 -6.91 1.04 -18.87
CA ALA A 65 -5.98 0.17 -19.58
C ALA A 65 -6.42 -0.04 -21.04
N SER A 66 -5.53 0.28 -21.99
CA SER A 66 -5.76 0.08 -23.42
C SER A 66 -4.99 -1.13 -23.92
N PHE A 67 -5.66 -2.08 -24.57
CA PHE A 67 -4.99 -3.29 -25.08
C PHE A 67 -4.67 -3.16 -26.57
N PRO A 68 -3.39 -3.31 -26.99
CA PRO A 68 -3.03 -3.40 -28.39
C PRO A 68 -3.75 -4.56 -29.09
N SER A 69 -4.22 -4.35 -30.32
CA SER A 69 -4.87 -5.40 -31.13
C SER A 69 -3.89 -6.41 -31.73
N SER A 70 -2.58 -6.20 -31.55
CA SER A 70 -1.52 -7.06 -32.09
C SER A 70 -1.55 -8.47 -31.49
N SER A 71 -0.95 -9.43 -32.20
CA SER A 71 -0.79 -10.81 -31.74
C SER A 71 0.25 -10.96 -30.62
N SER A 72 1.14 -9.99 -30.44
CA SER A 72 2.17 -9.97 -29.40
C SER A 72 1.79 -9.13 -28.17
N ARG A 73 0.52 -8.74 -28.02
CA ARG A 73 0.03 -7.83 -26.97
C ARG A 73 0.41 -8.22 -25.54
N GLN A 74 0.60 -9.51 -25.25
CA GLN A 74 1.02 -9.99 -23.93
C GLN A 74 2.39 -9.45 -23.48
N LYS A 75 3.22 -9.00 -24.43
CA LYS A 75 4.53 -8.38 -24.14
C LYS A 75 4.46 -6.86 -24.00
N SER A 76 3.29 -6.26 -24.25
CA SER A 76 3.12 -4.81 -24.17
C SER A 76 3.16 -4.33 -22.73
N LEU A 77 3.55 -3.08 -22.52
CA LEU A 77 3.52 -2.44 -21.20
C LEU A 77 2.08 -2.38 -20.67
N GLU A 78 1.14 -2.05 -21.54
CA GLU A 78 -0.28 -1.90 -21.19
C GLU A 78 -0.89 -3.22 -20.70
N TRP A 79 -0.50 -4.35 -21.31
CA TRP A 79 -0.93 -5.68 -20.85
C TRP A 79 -0.35 -6.00 -19.47
N ARG A 80 0.95 -5.77 -19.25
CA ARG A 80 1.60 -6.03 -17.96
C ARG A 80 1.06 -5.13 -16.85
N VAL A 81 0.77 -3.86 -17.14
CA VAL A 81 0.12 -2.92 -16.22
C VAL A 81 -1.29 -3.40 -15.86
N ALA A 82 -2.07 -3.87 -16.83
CA ALA A 82 -3.39 -4.43 -16.55
C ALA A 82 -3.32 -5.70 -15.68
N ASP A 83 -2.40 -6.62 -15.97
CA ASP A 83 -2.18 -7.81 -15.15
C ASP A 83 -1.78 -7.44 -13.72
N CYS A 84 -0.92 -6.42 -13.56
CA CYS A 84 -0.54 -5.87 -12.25
C CYS A 84 -1.77 -5.37 -11.46
N PHE A 85 -2.68 -4.60 -12.10
CA PHE A 85 -3.90 -4.13 -11.44
C PHE A 85 -4.87 -5.27 -11.09
N ILE A 86 -4.99 -6.30 -11.92
CA ILE A 86 -5.79 -7.49 -11.64
C ILE A 86 -5.24 -8.24 -10.42
N ASN A 87 -3.92 -8.38 -10.34
CA ASN A 87 -3.24 -9.02 -9.21
C ASN A 87 -3.45 -8.21 -7.93
N ALA A 88 -3.26 -6.89 -7.97
CA ALA A 88 -3.53 -5.97 -6.86
C ALA A 88 -4.96 -6.12 -6.32
N LEU A 89 -5.95 -6.11 -7.22
CA LEU A 89 -7.36 -6.28 -6.85
C LEU A 89 -7.65 -7.67 -6.24
N THR A 90 -7.01 -8.71 -6.74
CA THR A 90 -7.16 -10.06 -6.19
C THR A 90 -6.54 -10.18 -4.80
N ASN A 91 -5.36 -9.60 -4.60
CA ASN A 91 -4.66 -9.53 -3.33
C ASN A 91 -5.49 -8.79 -2.27
N VAL A 92 -5.93 -7.57 -2.57
CA VAL A 92 -6.70 -6.78 -1.59
C VAL A 92 -8.05 -7.42 -1.23
N ARG A 93 -8.67 -8.15 -2.17
CA ARG A 93 -9.89 -8.93 -1.89
C ARG A 93 -9.62 -10.11 -0.95
N ARG A 94 -8.49 -10.81 -1.13
CA ARG A 94 -8.05 -11.86 -0.20
C ARG A 94 -7.81 -11.27 1.19
N GLU A 95 -7.14 -10.13 1.26
CA GLU A 95 -6.83 -9.44 2.50
C GLU A 95 -8.09 -8.99 3.25
N LEU A 96 -9.10 -8.46 2.55
CA LEU A 96 -10.39 -8.15 3.18
C LEU A 96 -10.98 -9.38 3.91
N GLY A 97 -10.96 -10.54 3.25
CA GLY A 97 -11.39 -11.80 3.87
C GLY A 97 -10.54 -12.19 5.08
N MET A 98 -9.22 -12.03 4.98
CA MET A 98 -8.28 -12.24 6.09
C MET A 98 -8.58 -11.33 7.28
N PHE A 99 -8.74 -10.02 7.06
CA PHE A 99 -9.06 -9.04 8.10
C PHE A 99 -10.35 -9.41 8.84
N GLU A 100 -11.42 -9.72 8.11
CA GLU A 100 -12.69 -10.09 8.72
C GLU A 100 -12.63 -11.42 9.48
N ASP A 101 -11.84 -12.38 9.00
CA ASP A 101 -11.58 -13.63 9.72
C ASP A 101 -10.84 -13.39 11.02
N ILE A 102 -9.82 -12.52 11.02
CA ILE A 102 -9.07 -12.15 12.21
C ILE A 102 -9.99 -11.47 13.22
N LEU A 103 -10.77 -10.49 12.76
CA LEU A 103 -11.75 -9.75 13.58
C LEU A 103 -12.75 -10.69 14.25
N ARG A 104 -13.32 -11.65 13.51
CA ARG A 104 -14.26 -12.64 14.05
C ARG A 104 -13.62 -13.60 15.04
N LYS A 105 -12.46 -14.18 14.70
CA LYS A 105 -11.82 -15.25 15.49
C LYS A 105 -11.15 -14.73 16.76
N HIS A 106 -10.58 -13.54 16.73
CA HIS A 106 -9.74 -13.04 17.83
C HIS A 106 -10.36 -11.89 18.64
N PHE A 107 -11.36 -11.18 18.09
CA PHE A 107 -11.87 -9.95 18.72
C PHE A 107 -13.38 -9.96 19.01
N ASN A 108 -14.09 -11.08 18.74
CA ASN A 108 -15.55 -11.15 18.84
C ASN A 108 -16.25 -9.97 18.13
N TRP A 109 -15.62 -9.49 17.06
CA TRP A 109 -16.07 -8.32 16.32
C TRP A 109 -17.43 -8.60 15.66
N LYS A 110 -18.30 -7.59 15.67
CA LYS A 110 -19.58 -7.61 14.97
C LYS A 110 -19.60 -6.45 13.99
N GLU A 111 -20.11 -6.73 12.80
CA GLU A 111 -20.19 -5.72 11.75
C GLU A 111 -21.13 -4.57 12.12
N GLY A 112 -20.67 -3.34 11.90
CA GLY A 112 -21.49 -2.14 11.94
C GLY A 112 -21.05 -1.14 13.00
N GLY A 113 -21.11 0.14 12.63
CA GLY A 113 -20.83 1.27 13.53
C GLY A 113 -19.42 1.84 13.39
N GLU A 114 -18.51 1.18 12.67
CA GLU A 114 -17.21 1.75 12.34
C GLU A 114 -17.37 2.88 11.32
N THR A 115 -16.79 4.02 11.62
CA THR A 115 -16.65 5.12 10.67
C THR A 115 -15.17 5.30 10.34
N ALA A 116 -14.88 5.63 9.08
CA ALA A 116 -13.53 5.99 8.68
C ALA A 116 -13.03 7.15 9.56
N THR A 117 -11.79 7.08 10.02
CA THR A 117 -11.11 8.21 10.66
C THR A 117 -10.79 9.29 9.63
N LYS A 118 -10.22 10.43 10.06
CA LYS A 118 -9.79 11.47 9.11
C LYS A 118 -8.62 10.96 8.25
N GLU A 119 -7.77 10.12 8.81
CA GLU A 119 -6.61 9.51 8.17
C GLU A 119 -7.06 8.49 7.12
N THR A 120 -8.00 7.60 7.48
CA THR A 120 -8.60 6.67 6.51
C THR A 120 -9.31 7.41 5.38
N ARG A 121 -10.08 8.47 5.67
CA ARG A 121 -10.71 9.28 4.63
C ARG A 121 -9.69 9.96 3.72
N ALA A 122 -8.56 10.41 4.25
CA ALA A 122 -7.51 11.01 3.42
C ALA A 122 -6.96 10.04 2.37
N TYR A 123 -6.82 8.75 2.71
CA TYR A 123 -6.52 7.70 1.72
C TYR A 123 -7.65 7.49 0.73
N GLN A 124 -8.89 7.41 1.22
CA GLN A 124 -10.06 7.19 0.35
C GLN A 124 -10.18 8.31 -0.69
N ASP A 125 -9.96 9.56 -0.28
CA ASP A 125 -9.97 10.74 -1.15
C ASP A 125 -8.77 10.75 -2.10
N MET A 126 -7.58 10.36 -1.62
CA MET A 126 -6.39 10.22 -2.47
C MET A 126 -6.61 9.20 -3.58
N PHE A 127 -7.16 8.02 -3.26
CA PHE A 127 -7.46 6.97 -4.24
C PHE A 127 -8.57 7.37 -5.21
N ALA A 128 -9.62 8.04 -4.73
CA ALA A 128 -10.63 8.61 -5.60
C ALA A 128 -10.02 9.64 -6.57
N GLY A 129 -9.12 10.50 -6.07
CA GLY A 129 -8.40 11.50 -6.84
C GLY A 129 -7.47 10.89 -7.89
N ALA A 130 -6.55 10.01 -7.49
CA ALA A 130 -5.58 9.36 -8.37
C ALA A 130 -6.24 8.44 -9.40
N GLY A 131 -7.35 7.80 -9.03
CA GLY A 131 -8.15 6.95 -9.91
C GLY A 131 -9.06 7.71 -10.87
N ALA A 132 -9.30 9.02 -10.67
CA ALA A 132 -10.30 9.77 -11.44
C ALA A 132 -10.04 9.73 -12.96
N ALA A 133 -11.12 9.83 -13.75
CA ALA A 133 -11.06 9.70 -15.21
C ALA A 133 -10.16 10.75 -15.91
N ASN A 134 -9.92 11.90 -15.27
CA ASN A 134 -9.05 12.96 -15.75
C ASN A 134 -7.58 12.82 -15.29
N GLN A 135 -7.24 11.78 -14.53
CA GLN A 135 -5.86 11.46 -14.16
C GLN A 135 -5.28 10.37 -15.06
N SER A 136 -3.98 10.46 -15.32
CA SER A 136 -3.25 9.47 -16.11
C SER A 136 -3.06 8.15 -15.35
N ILE A 137 -2.68 7.11 -16.10
CA ILE A 137 -2.27 5.82 -15.51
C ILE A 137 -1.04 6.00 -14.63
N LEU A 138 -0.09 6.86 -15.01
CA LEU A 138 1.14 7.09 -14.24
C LEU A 138 0.86 7.58 -12.82
N VAL A 139 -0.06 8.55 -12.66
CA VAL A 139 -0.45 9.10 -11.36
C VAL A 139 -1.09 8.02 -10.47
N GLY A 140 -2.00 7.22 -11.03
CA GLY A 140 -2.60 6.11 -10.28
C GLY A 140 -1.61 4.99 -9.97
N MET A 141 -0.72 4.64 -10.90
CA MET A 141 0.35 3.66 -10.67
C MET A 141 1.31 4.14 -9.57
N THR A 142 1.58 5.45 -9.50
CA THR A 142 2.34 6.07 -8.40
C THR A 142 1.63 5.89 -7.07
N ALA A 143 0.31 6.14 -6.98
CA ALA A 143 -0.45 5.95 -5.75
C ALA A 143 -0.41 4.48 -5.28
N LEU A 144 -0.55 3.54 -6.23
CA LEU A 144 -0.45 2.10 -5.96
C LEU A 144 0.94 1.75 -5.42
N TRP A 145 1.99 2.03 -6.19
CA TRP A 145 3.37 1.72 -5.81
C TRP A 145 3.75 2.33 -4.47
N ALA A 146 3.45 3.62 -4.28
CA ALA A 146 3.80 4.35 -3.09
C ALA A 146 3.20 3.71 -1.83
N THR A 147 1.93 3.33 -1.90
CA THR A 147 1.23 2.72 -0.77
C THR A 147 1.81 1.35 -0.46
N GLU A 148 1.93 0.48 -1.47
CA GLU A 148 2.47 -0.87 -1.28
C GLU A 148 3.93 -0.85 -0.80
N LYS A 149 4.73 0.10 -1.30
CA LYS A 149 6.12 0.28 -0.88
C LYS A 149 6.23 0.72 0.57
N CYS A 150 5.42 1.69 1.00
CA CYS A 150 5.41 2.09 2.41
C CYS A 150 4.96 0.96 3.32
N TYR A 151 3.94 0.20 2.90
CA TYR A 151 3.43 -0.93 3.67
C TYR A 151 4.46 -2.06 3.81
N LEU A 152 5.13 -2.44 2.72
CA LEU A 152 6.22 -3.41 2.74
C LEU A 152 7.33 -3.00 3.71
N GLU A 153 7.80 -1.75 3.63
CA GLU A 153 8.86 -1.27 4.52
C GLU A 153 8.40 -1.18 5.98
N ALA A 154 7.16 -0.76 6.23
CA ALA A 154 6.56 -0.72 7.56
C ALA A 154 6.53 -2.09 8.23
N TRP A 155 6.07 -3.12 7.50
CA TRP A 155 6.01 -4.48 8.02
C TRP A 155 7.39 -5.14 8.11
N LYS A 156 8.33 -4.81 7.20
CA LYS A 156 9.74 -5.22 7.34
C LYS A 156 10.39 -4.61 8.58
N TYR A 157 10.09 -3.35 8.89
CA TYR A 157 10.52 -2.73 10.13
C TYR A 157 9.96 -3.48 11.35
N ALA A 158 8.67 -3.81 11.37
CA ALA A 158 8.09 -4.65 12.43
C ALA A 158 8.77 -6.03 12.53
N LEU A 159 9.03 -6.69 11.40
CA LEU A 159 9.70 -7.99 11.34
C LEU A 159 11.13 -7.95 11.90
N SER A 160 11.82 -6.81 11.81
CA SER A 160 13.19 -6.66 12.33
C SER A 160 13.30 -6.92 13.84
N PHE A 161 12.18 -6.85 14.58
CA PHE A 161 12.09 -7.10 16.02
C PHE A 161 11.66 -8.53 16.37
N LYS A 162 11.56 -9.46 15.41
CA LYS A 162 11.07 -10.83 15.62
C LYS A 162 11.81 -11.60 16.72
N ASP A 163 13.10 -11.31 16.92
CA ASP A 163 13.94 -12.00 17.91
C ASP A 163 13.69 -11.48 19.34
N GLU A 164 12.99 -10.35 19.49
CA GLU A 164 12.55 -9.79 20.77
C GLU A 164 11.18 -10.34 21.23
N VAL A 165 10.54 -11.19 20.42
CA VAL A 165 9.21 -11.75 20.70
C VAL A 165 9.33 -12.92 21.70
N PRO A 166 8.67 -12.85 22.87
CA PRO A 166 8.61 -13.97 23.80
C PRO A 166 7.97 -15.21 23.16
N GLU A 167 8.49 -16.41 23.46
CA GLU A 167 8.06 -17.67 22.82
C GLU A 167 6.54 -17.89 22.92
N GLU A 168 5.94 -17.57 24.08
CA GLU A 168 4.51 -17.68 24.33
C GLU A 168 3.65 -16.75 23.46
N ARG A 169 4.24 -15.71 22.87
CA ARG A 169 3.56 -14.73 22.00
C ARG A 169 3.80 -14.97 20.52
N LYS A 170 4.68 -15.89 20.13
CA LYS A 170 4.94 -16.21 18.71
C LYS A 170 3.72 -16.78 17.97
N SER A 171 2.77 -17.35 18.71
CA SER A 171 1.49 -17.84 18.16
C SER A 171 0.44 -16.73 17.94
N HIS A 172 0.75 -15.48 18.31
CA HIS A 172 -0.16 -14.36 18.12
C HIS A 172 -0.33 -14.02 16.63
N VAL A 173 -1.55 -13.61 16.24
CA VAL A 173 -1.93 -13.33 14.84
C VAL A 173 -1.02 -12.33 14.13
N LEU A 174 -0.40 -11.42 14.89
CA LEU A 174 0.63 -10.50 14.39
C LEU A 174 1.79 -11.26 13.72
N HIS A 175 2.29 -12.32 14.35
CA HIS A 175 3.48 -13.04 13.89
C HIS A 175 3.15 -14.24 13.00
N THR A 176 1.95 -14.80 13.13
CA THR A 176 1.54 -15.97 12.33
C THR A 176 0.84 -15.60 11.03
N THR A 177 0.34 -14.36 10.90
CA THR A 177 -0.52 -13.98 9.79
C THR A 177 -0.22 -12.58 9.26
N LEU A 178 -0.30 -11.55 10.10
CA LEU A 178 -0.21 -10.16 9.64
C LEU A 178 1.19 -9.81 9.11
N ILE A 179 2.23 -9.90 9.95
CA ILE A 179 3.61 -9.60 9.54
C ILE A 179 4.01 -10.47 8.33
N PRO A 180 3.83 -11.82 8.36
CA PRO A 180 4.20 -12.65 7.21
C PRO A 180 3.46 -12.33 5.90
N ASN A 181 2.21 -11.84 5.94
CA ASN A 181 1.44 -11.52 4.73
C ASN A 181 2.12 -10.41 3.91
N TRP A 182 2.68 -9.40 4.58
CA TRP A 182 3.29 -8.24 3.92
C TRP A 182 4.81 -8.22 3.98
N THR A 183 5.44 -9.30 4.44
CA THR A 183 6.90 -9.48 4.38
C THR A 183 7.31 -10.75 3.64
N CYS A 184 6.37 -11.46 3.02
CA CYS A 184 6.68 -12.63 2.21
C CYS A 184 7.28 -12.22 0.86
N ASP A 185 8.02 -13.14 0.25
CA ASP A 185 8.66 -12.94 -1.06
C ASP A 185 7.62 -12.58 -2.14
N GLU A 186 6.44 -13.20 -2.12
CA GLU A 186 5.36 -12.90 -3.07
C GLU A 186 4.92 -11.43 -3.02
N PHE A 187 4.78 -10.86 -1.81
CA PHE A 187 4.40 -9.47 -1.66
C PHE A 187 5.54 -8.53 -2.04
N GLU A 188 6.79 -8.86 -1.69
CA GLU A 188 7.96 -8.10 -2.10
C GLU A 188 8.13 -8.07 -3.63
N GLU A 189 8.01 -9.22 -4.30
CA GLU A 189 8.06 -9.32 -5.76
C GLU A 189 6.93 -8.52 -6.42
N PHE A 190 5.73 -8.51 -5.82
CA PHE A 190 4.63 -7.68 -6.27
C PHE A 190 4.98 -6.18 -6.20
N VAL A 191 5.51 -5.70 -5.07
CA VAL A 191 5.93 -4.28 -4.93
C VAL A 191 7.03 -3.91 -5.93
N LEU A 192 8.01 -4.79 -6.14
CA LEU A 192 9.07 -4.60 -7.13
C LEU A 192 8.50 -4.49 -8.55
N CYS A 193 7.57 -5.40 -8.90
CA CYS A 193 6.89 -5.38 -10.21
C CYS A 193 6.13 -4.07 -10.45
N ILE A 194 5.41 -3.55 -9.45
CA ILE A 194 4.75 -2.25 -9.59
C ILE A 194 5.80 -1.14 -9.85
N GLY A 195 6.91 -1.16 -9.13
CA GLY A 195 7.98 -0.16 -9.28
C GLY A 195 8.64 -0.19 -10.67
N GLU A 196 8.94 -1.38 -11.19
CA GLU A 196 9.49 -1.54 -12.54
C GLU A 196 8.54 -1.00 -13.61
N LEU A 197 7.25 -1.34 -13.52
CA LEU A 197 6.23 -0.86 -14.45
C LEU A 197 6.02 0.66 -14.33
N LEU A 198 6.11 1.22 -13.13
CA LEU A 198 6.05 2.66 -12.91
C LEU A 198 7.22 3.40 -13.58
N ASP A 199 8.43 2.86 -13.45
CA ASP A 199 9.61 3.43 -14.09
C ASP A 199 9.53 3.33 -15.63
N GLU A 200 9.04 2.20 -16.17
CA GLU A 200 8.79 2.06 -17.62
C GLU A 200 7.73 3.05 -18.13
N LEU A 201 6.64 3.26 -17.37
CA LEU A 201 5.61 4.26 -17.71
C LEU A 201 6.15 5.69 -17.68
N ALA A 202 7.19 5.96 -16.89
CA ALA A 202 7.79 7.27 -16.73
C ALA A 202 8.96 7.55 -17.69
N GLU A 203 9.40 6.58 -18.51
CA GLU A 203 10.64 6.67 -19.30
C GLU A 203 10.69 7.91 -20.20
N ASP A 204 9.56 8.25 -20.83
CA ASP A 204 9.44 9.39 -21.76
C ASP A 204 8.84 10.65 -21.11
N ILE A 205 8.58 10.65 -19.79
CA ILE A 205 7.93 11.75 -19.09
C ILE A 205 9.00 12.71 -18.54
N PRO A 206 9.13 13.95 -19.04
CA PRO A 206 10.17 14.84 -18.57
C PRO A 206 10.04 15.15 -17.07
N ALA A 207 11.19 15.23 -16.39
CA ALA A 207 11.27 15.84 -15.06
C ALA A 207 10.66 17.25 -15.09
N ASP A 208 10.02 17.66 -13.99
CA ASP A 208 9.28 18.93 -13.84
C ASP A 208 8.04 19.09 -14.74
N SER A 209 7.67 18.07 -15.54
CA SER A 209 6.39 18.08 -16.24
C SER A 209 5.23 18.10 -15.25
N LYS A 210 4.06 18.58 -15.70
CA LYS A 210 2.84 18.59 -14.87
C LYS A 210 2.48 17.19 -14.35
N GLU A 211 2.82 16.15 -15.11
CA GLU A 211 2.53 14.77 -14.72
C GLU A 211 3.52 14.26 -13.68
N TRP A 212 4.80 14.61 -13.83
CA TRP A 212 5.83 14.32 -12.83
C TRP A 212 5.53 14.96 -11.48
N VAL A 213 5.22 16.27 -11.47
CA VAL A 213 4.85 17.01 -10.25
C VAL A 213 3.64 16.38 -9.56
N LYS A 214 2.64 15.93 -10.33
CA LYS A 214 1.50 15.19 -9.75
C LYS A 214 1.92 13.88 -9.07
N CYS A 215 2.90 13.16 -9.62
CA CYS A 215 3.42 11.95 -8.99
C CYS A 215 4.12 12.28 -7.66
N GLU A 216 4.86 13.40 -7.59
CA GLU A 216 5.45 13.90 -6.35
C GLU A 216 4.40 14.31 -5.31
N GLU A 217 3.32 14.98 -5.74
CA GLU A 217 2.19 15.36 -4.89
C GLU A 217 1.48 14.12 -4.31
N VAL A 218 1.22 13.10 -5.16
CA VAL A 218 0.64 11.82 -4.71
C VAL A 218 1.57 11.12 -3.73
N TRP A 219 2.88 11.06 -4.02
CA TRP A 219 3.86 10.49 -3.11
C TRP A 219 3.85 11.19 -1.74
N GLN A 220 3.86 12.52 -1.72
CA GLN A 220 3.73 13.32 -0.49
C GLN A 220 2.45 13.00 0.28
N GLN A 221 1.33 12.87 -0.43
CA GLN A 221 0.05 12.55 0.19
C GLN A 221 0.03 11.15 0.81
N VAL A 222 0.62 10.16 0.13
CA VAL A 222 0.79 8.80 0.68
C VAL A 222 1.64 8.83 1.94
N LEU A 223 2.81 9.47 1.90
CA LEU A 223 3.71 9.54 3.07
C LEU A 223 3.01 10.15 4.29
N TRP A 224 2.27 11.25 4.09
CA TRP A 224 1.50 11.85 5.17
C TRP A 224 0.42 10.91 5.67
N ALA A 225 -0.30 10.21 4.78
CA ALA A 225 -1.35 9.30 5.17
C ALA A 225 -0.78 8.12 5.96
N GLU A 226 0.28 7.46 5.48
CA GLU A 226 0.98 6.35 6.15
C GLU A 226 1.46 6.73 7.54
N GLU A 227 2.13 7.87 7.68
CA GLU A 227 2.66 8.34 8.97
C GLU A 227 1.55 8.49 10.03
N ASN A 228 0.38 8.97 9.60
CA ASN A 228 -0.73 9.29 10.50
C ASN A 228 -1.71 8.12 10.67
N PHE A 229 -1.69 7.13 9.78
CA PHE A 229 -2.64 6.01 9.78
C PHE A 229 -2.48 5.09 10.99
N TRP A 230 -1.24 4.88 11.44
CA TRP A 230 -0.94 4.03 12.59
C TRP A 230 -1.52 4.61 13.89
N PRO A 231 -2.29 3.83 14.68
CA PRO A 231 -2.83 4.31 15.94
C PRO A 231 -1.75 4.82 16.89
N LYS A 232 -2.02 5.93 17.57
CA LYS A 232 -1.10 6.47 18.57
C LYS A 232 -0.96 5.51 19.74
N VAL A 233 0.28 5.14 20.05
CA VAL A 233 0.64 4.32 21.21
C VAL A 233 1.33 5.20 22.26
N LYS A 234 1.06 4.95 23.53
CA LYS A 234 1.69 5.64 24.66
C LYS A 234 2.87 4.85 25.19
#